data_AF-A0A2N3T4E9-F1
#
_entry.id   AF-A0A2N3T4E9-F1
#
_cell.length_a   1.000
_cell.length_b   1.000
_cell.length_c   1.000
_cell.angle_alpha   90.00
_cell.angle_beta   90.00
_cell.angle_gamma   90.00
#
_symmetry.space_group_name_H-M   'P 1'
#
loop_
_entity.id
_entity.type
_entity.pdbx_description
1 polymer ?
#
loop_
_entity_poly.entity_id
_entity_poly.type
_entity_poly.pdbx_seq_one_letter_code
_entity_poly.pdbx_strand_id
1 'polypeptide(L)'
;MKISKILSYIVMAIGAIGAVLLFLMSNNFDGLMEKYGITETKDFVRDGGSMDVLKEATSLVDPLYALTLLVFVGVIVVTLIAVFSAMAKNSGGLKNTAIGIVAFLIVVGVGYVVAEGVEAPLNDGGVLSENGSKWVGTGLYTFYFLAAIAVGLMFLSGIKKLIK
;
A
#
# COMPACT_ATOMS: atom_id res chain seq x y z
N MET A 1 -19.89 -13.56 -24.13
CA MET A 1 -19.06 -12.33 -24.20
C MET A 1 -17.66 -12.67 -23.68
N LYS A 2 -16.56 -12.21 -24.31
CA LYS A 2 -15.20 -12.53 -23.83
C LYS A 2 -15.01 -12.00 -22.40
N ILE A 3 -14.36 -12.75 -21.52
CA ILE A 3 -14.16 -12.38 -20.09
C ILE A 3 -13.51 -11.00 -19.92
N SER A 4 -12.64 -10.59 -20.85
CA SER A 4 -12.03 -9.26 -20.87
C SER A 4 -13.03 -8.12 -21.04
N LYS A 5 -14.11 -8.35 -21.80
CA LYS A 5 -15.18 -7.36 -21.99
C LYS A 5 -16.02 -7.19 -20.72
N ILE A 6 -16.32 -8.30 -20.03
CA ILE A 6 -17.06 -8.28 -18.76
C ILE A 6 -16.28 -7.46 -17.72
N LEU A 7 -14.98 -7.73 -17.57
CA LEU A 7 -14.13 -7.00 -16.63
C LEU A 7 -14.07 -5.51 -16.96
N SER A 8 -13.93 -5.15 -18.23
CA SER A 8 -13.94 -3.75 -18.67
C SER A 8 -15.25 -3.04 -18.34
N TYR A 9 -16.41 -3.69 -18.52
CA TYR A 9 -17.69 -3.10 -18.13
C TYR A 9 -17.83 -2.91 -16.62
N ILE A 10 -17.34 -3.85 -15.81
CA ILE A 10 -17.35 -3.71 -14.34
C ILE A 10 -16.49 -2.52 -13.92
N VAL A 11 -15.28 -2.37 -14.49
CA VAL A 11 -14.40 -1.23 -14.19
C VAL A 11 -15.05 0.10 -14.59
N MET A 12 -15.68 0.16 -15.77
CA MET A 12 -16.41 1.36 -16.19
C MET A 12 -17.61 1.66 -15.29
N ALA A 13 -18.35 0.65 -14.86
CA ALA A 13 -19.47 0.83 -13.93
C ALA A 13 -19.01 1.36 -12.57
N ILE A 14 -17.93 0.80 -12.00
CA ILE A 14 -17.32 1.28 -10.76
C ILE A 14 -16.86 2.74 -10.91
N GLY A 15 -16.21 3.07 -12.02
CA GLY A 15 -15.79 4.45 -12.30
C GLY A 15 -16.96 5.42 -12.42
N ALA A 16 -18.05 5.01 -13.10
CA ALA A 16 -19.26 5.80 -13.21
C ALA A 16 -19.95 5.99 -11.84
N ILE A 17 -20.06 4.93 -11.03
CA ILE A 17 -20.58 5.00 -9.66
C ILE A 17 -19.72 5.95 -8.82
N GLY A 18 -18.39 5.85 -8.89
CA GLY A 18 -17.49 6.74 -8.19
C GLY A 18 -17.67 8.20 -8.59
N ALA A 19 -17.82 8.49 -9.89
CA ALA A 19 -18.09 9.83 -10.38
C ALA A 19 -19.45 10.38 -9.89
N VAL A 20 -20.49 9.55 -9.89
CA VAL A 20 -21.81 9.93 -9.34
C VAL A 20 -21.74 10.20 -7.85
N LEU A 21 -21.08 9.33 -7.07
CA LEU A 21 -20.92 9.52 -5.63
C LEU A 21 -20.10 10.78 -5.32
N LEU A 22 -19.04 11.06 -6.10
CA LEU A 22 -18.26 12.28 -5.95
C LEU A 22 -19.08 13.53 -6.27
N PHE A 23 -19.89 13.48 -7.34
CA PHE A 23 -20.78 14.59 -7.69
C PHE A 23 -21.84 14.84 -6.61
N LEU A 24 -22.48 13.79 -6.11
CA LEU A 24 -23.45 13.88 -5.01
C LEU A 24 -22.81 14.42 -3.73
N MET A 25 -21.62 13.92 -3.38
CA MET A 25 -20.84 14.42 -2.25
C MET A 25 -20.58 15.93 -2.42
N SER A 26 -20.03 16.36 -3.55
CA SER A 26 -19.70 17.78 -3.81
C SER A 26 -20.91 18.69 -3.64
N ASN A 27 -22.03 18.36 -4.28
CA ASN A 27 -23.23 19.18 -4.22
C ASN A 27 -23.82 19.25 -2.80
N ASN A 28 -23.73 18.15 -2.04
CA ASN A 28 -24.23 18.10 -0.68
C ASN A 28 -23.32 18.86 0.30
N PHE A 29 -22.00 18.91 0.06
CA PHE A 29 -21.06 19.70 0.86
C PHE A 29 -21.33 21.20 0.74
N ASP A 30 -21.67 21.69 -0.45
CA ASP A 30 -22.04 23.10 -0.65
C ASP A 30 -23.26 23.48 0.19
N GLY A 31 -24.27 22.61 0.23
CA GLY A 31 -25.45 22.80 1.09
C GLY A 31 -25.15 22.73 2.59
N LEU A 32 -24.21 21.88 3.03
CA LEU A 32 -23.76 21.87 4.42
C LEU A 32 -23.02 23.16 4.80
N MET A 33 -22.16 23.66 3.91
CA MET A 33 -21.43 24.90 4.14
C MET A 33 -22.38 26.09 4.27
N GLU A 34 -23.40 26.19 3.43
CA GLU A 34 -24.44 27.21 3.54
C GLU A 34 -25.24 27.10 4.85
N LYS A 35 -25.66 25.88 5.23
CA LYS A 35 -26.43 25.60 6.45
C LYS A 35 -25.73 26.05 7.73
N TYR A 36 -24.41 25.89 7.80
CA TYR A 36 -23.61 26.24 8.97
C TYR A 36 -22.84 27.56 8.83
N GLY A 37 -23.02 28.30 7.73
CA GLY A 37 -22.37 29.59 7.49
C GLY A 37 -20.85 29.50 7.27
N ILE A 38 -20.37 28.38 6.73
CA ILE A 38 -18.96 28.04 6.59
C ILE A 38 -18.50 28.36 5.15
N THR A 39 -17.38 29.07 5.00
CA THR A 39 -16.84 29.45 3.68
C THR A 39 -15.88 28.43 3.09
N GLU A 40 -15.18 27.67 3.95
CA GLU A 40 -14.24 26.64 3.50
C GLU A 40 -14.43 25.35 4.30
N THR A 41 -14.28 24.20 3.63
CA THR A 41 -14.39 22.88 4.26
C THR A 41 -13.34 22.63 5.37
N LYS A 42 -12.19 23.33 5.36
CA LYS A 42 -11.20 23.26 6.45
C LYS A 42 -11.71 23.89 7.76
N ASP A 43 -12.71 24.77 7.67
CA ASP A 43 -13.26 25.48 8.81
C ASP A 43 -14.29 24.62 9.58
N PHE A 44 -14.67 23.44 9.05
CA PHE A 44 -15.44 22.44 9.80
C PHE A 44 -14.80 22.02 11.13
N VAL A 45 -13.47 22.19 11.27
CA VAL A 45 -12.69 21.79 12.46
C VAL A 45 -12.20 22.99 13.29
N ARG A 46 -12.05 24.19 12.70
CA ARG A 46 -11.40 25.34 13.36
C ARG A 46 -12.26 26.07 14.40
N ASP A 47 -13.57 26.12 14.24
CA ASP A 47 -14.44 26.94 15.10
C ASP A 47 -15.26 26.09 16.10
N GLY A 48 -14.56 25.25 16.88
CA GLY A 48 -15.21 24.38 17.88
C GLY A 48 -16.29 23.47 17.27
N GLY A 49 -16.06 23.05 16.02
CA GLY A 49 -17.03 22.43 15.12
C GLY A 49 -17.99 21.51 15.86
N SER A 50 -19.24 21.95 15.95
CA SER A 50 -20.30 21.15 16.56
C SER A 50 -20.19 19.73 16.03
N MET A 51 -20.09 18.75 16.92
CA MET A 51 -19.97 17.33 16.60
C MET A 51 -20.94 16.90 15.48
N ASP A 52 -22.08 17.58 15.38
CA ASP A 52 -23.11 17.40 14.37
C ASP A 52 -22.64 17.71 12.94
N VAL A 53 -21.86 18.78 12.73
CA VAL A 53 -21.28 19.13 11.42
C VAL A 53 -20.30 18.06 10.95
N LEU A 54 -19.43 17.61 11.86
CA LEU A 54 -18.45 16.56 11.54
C LEU A 54 -19.13 15.23 11.23
N LYS A 55 -20.18 14.87 11.97
CA LYS A 55 -20.99 13.67 11.70
C LYS A 55 -21.68 13.77 10.34
N GLU A 56 -22.29 14.91 10.04
CA GLU A 56 -23.00 15.13 8.78
C GLU A 56 -22.03 15.11 7.59
N ALA A 57 -20.90 15.82 7.67
CA ALA A 57 -19.84 15.80 6.65
C ALA A 57 -19.24 14.39 6.47
N THR A 58 -19.00 13.65 7.55
CA THR A 58 -18.49 12.27 7.48
C THR A 58 -19.46 11.37 6.72
N SER A 59 -20.75 11.45 7.03
CA SER A 59 -21.78 10.65 6.37
C SER A 59 -21.90 10.89 4.86
N LEU A 60 -21.52 12.08 4.37
CA LEU A 60 -21.47 12.38 2.94
C LEU A 60 -20.28 11.71 2.23
N VAL A 61 -19.15 11.53 2.92
CA VAL A 61 -17.94 10.94 2.36
C VAL A 61 -17.94 9.40 2.49
N ASP A 62 -18.65 8.86 3.49
CA ASP A 62 -18.72 7.43 3.78
C ASP A 62 -19.00 6.54 2.55
N PRO A 63 -19.96 6.86 1.66
CA PRO A 63 -20.21 6.04 0.47
C PRO A 63 -19.00 5.95 -0.47
N LEU A 64 -18.27 7.05 -0.64
CA LEU A 64 -17.07 7.09 -1.48
C LEU A 64 -15.92 6.31 -0.83
N TYR A 65 -15.75 6.45 0.49
CA TYR A 65 -14.77 5.69 1.25
C TYR A 65 -15.04 4.18 1.20
N ALA A 66 -16.30 3.77 1.36
CA ALA A 66 -16.72 2.38 1.25
C ALA A 66 -16.44 1.81 -0.15
N LEU A 67 -16.71 2.59 -1.21
CA LEU A 67 -16.37 2.20 -2.58
C LEU A 67 -14.86 2.02 -2.76
N THR A 68 -14.05 2.95 -2.25
CA THR A 68 -12.59 2.86 -2.32
C THR A 68 -12.09 1.60 -1.62
N LEU A 69 -12.58 1.31 -0.41
CA LEU A 69 -12.19 0.11 0.35
C LEU A 69 -12.58 -1.17 -0.40
N LEU A 70 -13.80 -1.22 -0.96
CA LEU A 70 -14.27 -2.34 -1.76
C LEU A 70 -13.38 -2.58 -3.00
N VAL A 71 -13.03 -1.52 -3.73
CA VAL A 71 -12.15 -1.62 -4.90
C VAL A 71 -10.75 -2.04 -4.48
N PHE A 72 -10.21 -1.48 -3.40
CA PHE A 72 -8.88 -1.82 -2.89
C PHE A 72 -8.77 -3.30 -2.52
N VAL A 73 -9.72 -3.81 -1.73
CA VAL A 73 -9.80 -5.23 -1.37
C VAL A 73 -10.00 -6.09 -2.63
N GLY A 74 -10.87 -5.67 -3.55
CA GLY A 74 -11.10 -6.36 -4.82
C GLY A 74 -9.82 -6.49 -5.67
N VAL A 75 -9.04 -5.41 -5.79
CA VAL A 75 -7.76 -5.39 -6.50
C VAL A 75 -6.76 -6.34 -5.84
N ILE A 76 -6.66 -6.34 -4.51
CA ILE A 76 -5.80 -7.27 -3.78
C ILE A 76 -6.19 -8.71 -4.11
N VAL A 77 -7.48 -9.06 -3.98
CA VAL A 77 -7.96 -10.42 -4.24
C VAL A 77 -7.70 -10.85 -5.68
N VAL A 78 -8.04 -10.02 -6.67
CA VAL A 78 -7.81 -10.32 -8.08
C VAL A 78 -6.33 -10.47 -8.40
N THR A 79 -5.48 -9.60 -7.83
CA THR A 79 -4.03 -9.66 -8.01
C THR A 79 -3.46 -10.96 -7.44
N LEU A 80 -3.87 -11.34 -6.22
CA LEU A 80 -3.44 -12.61 -5.61
C LEU A 80 -3.86 -13.80 -6.47
N ILE A 81 -5.12 -13.86 -6.90
CA ILE A 81 -5.61 -14.93 -7.78
C ILE A 81 -4.80 -14.98 -9.07
N ALA A 82 -4.54 -13.83 -9.70
CA ALA A 82 -3.77 -13.75 -10.94
C ALA A 82 -2.33 -14.26 -10.75
N VAL A 83 -1.64 -13.81 -9.69
CA VAL A 83 -0.27 -14.22 -9.37
C VAL A 83 -0.21 -15.72 -9.10
N PHE A 84 -1.05 -16.24 -8.20
CA PHE A 84 -1.05 -17.67 -7.87
C PHE A 84 -1.50 -18.55 -9.05
N SER A 85 -2.48 -18.12 -9.85
CA SER A 85 -2.91 -18.85 -11.05
C SER A 85 -1.81 -18.89 -12.11
N ALA A 86 -1.08 -17.79 -12.30
CA ALA A 86 0.05 -17.73 -13.23
C ALA A 86 1.19 -18.65 -12.78
N MET A 87 1.52 -18.68 -11.48
CA MET A 87 2.53 -19.59 -10.93
C MET A 87 2.09 -21.06 -11.00
N ALA A 88 0.83 -21.37 -10.72
CA ALA A 88 0.32 -22.75 -10.76
C ALA A 88 0.35 -23.34 -12.18
N LYS A 89 0.17 -22.51 -13.21
CA LYS A 89 0.24 -22.93 -14.62
C LYS A 89 1.67 -23.12 -15.13
N ASN A 90 2.67 -22.61 -14.40
CA ASN A 90 4.08 -22.69 -14.79
C ASN A 90 4.92 -23.22 -13.63
N SER A 91 5.14 -24.53 -13.61
CA SER A 91 5.95 -25.21 -12.59
C SER A 91 7.38 -24.66 -12.48
N GLY A 92 7.97 -24.17 -13.58
CA GLY A 92 9.26 -23.50 -13.57
C GLY A 92 9.21 -22.14 -12.89
N GLY A 93 8.16 -21.36 -13.12
CA GLY A 93 7.92 -20.08 -12.46
C GLY A 93 7.77 -20.24 -10.95
N LEU A 94 6.97 -21.21 -10.51
CA LEU A 94 6.79 -21.49 -9.07
C LEU A 94 8.10 -21.89 -8.38
N LYS A 95 8.92 -22.73 -9.03
CA LYS A 95 10.24 -23.11 -8.51
C LYS A 95 11.16 -21.90 -8.36
N ASN A 96 11.23 -21.04 -9.36
CA ASN A 96 12.08 -19.84 -9.32
C ASN A 96 11.63 -18.86 -8.23
N THR A 97 10.31 -18.67 -8.06
CA THR A 97 9.76 -17.87 -6.96
C THR A 97 10.13 -18.46 -5.60
N ALA A 98 10.01 -19.79 -5.43
CA ALA A 98 10.38 -20.45 -4.19
C ALA A 98 11.87 -20.28 -3.86
N ILE A 99 12.75 -20.42 -4.87
CA ILE A 99 14.19 -20.16 -4.72
C ILE A 99 14.43 -18.70 -4.31
N GLY A 100 13.73 -17.74 -4.94
CA GLY A 100 13.81 -16.33 -4.58
C GLY A 100 13.40 -16.05 -3.14
N ILE A 101 12.30 -16.66 -2.67
CA ILE A 101 11.84 -16.54 -1.28
C ILE A 101 12.88 -17.13 -0.31
N VAL A 102 13.39 -18.32 -0.58
CA VAL A 102 14.41 -18.96 0.28
C VAL A 102 15.68 -18.10 0.32
N ALA A 103 16.16 -17.61 -0.83
CA ALA A 103 17.32 -16.74 -0.89
C ALA A 103 17.09 -15.43 -0.11
N PHE A 104 15.92 -14.80 -0.26
CA PHE A 104 15.56 -13.62 0.51
C PHE A 104 15.55 -13.89 2.01
N LEU A 105 14.93 -14.98 2.45
CA LEU A 105 14.89 -15.38 3.87
C LEU A 105 16.27 -15.68 4.43
N ILE A 106 17.19 -16.25 3.63
CA ILE A 106 18.59 -16.43 4.03
C ILE A 106 19.23 -15.05 4.29
N VAL A 107 19.04 -14.07 3.40
CA VAL A 107 19.60 -12.73 3.59
C VAL A 107 18.98 -12.03 4.80
N VAL A 108 17.68 -12.18 5.03
CA VAL A 108 17.00 -11.70 6.25
C VAL A 108 17.60 -12.36 7.49
N GLY A 109 17.83 -13.67 7.46
CA GLY A 109 18.46 -14.41 8.55
C GLY A 109 19.87 -13.90 8.86
N VAL A 110 20.68 -13.65 7.83
CA VAL A 110 22.01 -13.03 7.99
C VAL A 110 21.88 -11.62 8.57
N GLY A 111 20.94 -10.82 8.06
CA GLY A 111 20.63 -9.49 8.59
C GLY A 111 20.25 -9.52 10.07
N TYR A 112 19.48 -10.51 10.49
CA TYR A 112 19.04 -10.68 11.88
C TYR A 112 20.16 -11.12 12.82
N VAL A 113 21.07 -11.96 12.34
CA VAL A 113 22.25 -12.40 13.11
C VAL A 113 23.23 -11.23 13.32
N VAL A 114 23.39 -10.37 12.31
CA VAL A 114 24.27 -9.19 12.39
C VAL A 114 23.61 -8.04 13.15
N ALA A 115 22.28 -7.97 13.17
CA ALA A 115 21.57 -6.92 13.87
C ALA A 115 21.71 -7.03 15.40
N GLU A 116 22.12 -5.94 16.01
CA GLU A 116 22.10 -5.74 17.45
C GLU A 116 20.85 -4.96 17.86
N GLY A 117 20.27 -5.32 18.99
CA GLY A 117 19.14 -4.60 19.58
C GLY A 117 19.64 -3.74 20.72
N VAL A 118 19.44 -2.43 20.63
CA VAL A 118 19.72 -1.50 21.73
C VAL A 118 18.48 -0.67 21.98
N GLU A 119 18.12 -0.49 23.25
CA GLU A 119 17.04 0.42 23.62
C GLU A 119 17.37 1.83 23.14
N ALA A 120 16.47 2.40 22.35
CA ALA A 120 16.67 3.72 21.75
C ALA A 120 15.50 4.64 22.11
N PRO A 121 15.75 5.85 22.60
CA PRO A 121 14.69 6.83 22.80
C PRO A 121 14.11 7.26 21.45
N LEU A 122 12.78 7.34 21.35
CA LEU A 122 12.07 7.88 20.19
C LEU A 122 11.85 9.40 20.34
N ASN A 123 11.60 10.06 19.21
CA ASN A 123 11.33 11.50 19.13
C ASN A 123 9.98 11.92 19.77
N ASP A 124 9.10 10.97 20.05
CA ASP A 124 7.81 11.17 20.73
C ASP A 124 7.90 10.97 22.26
N GLY A 125 9.10 10.76 22.80
CA GLY A 125 9.34 10.47 24.21
C GLY A 125 9.13 9.01 24.61
N GLY A 126 8.77 8.13 23.66
CA GLY A 126 8.74 6.70 23.86
C GLY A 126 10.14 6.05 23.85
N VAL A 127 10.21 4.76 24.19
CA VAL A 127 11.43 3.96 24.07
C VAL A 127 11.19 2.80 23.11
N LEU A 128 12.12 2.59 22.19
CA LEU A 128 12.14 1.43 21.30
C LEU A 128 12.71 0.27 22.10
N SER A 129 11.94 -0.80 22.25
CA SER A 129 12.43 -2.01 22.89
C SER A 129 13.63 -2.57 22.13
N GLU A 130 14.54 -3.26 22.84
CA GLU A 130 15.69 -3.95 22.22
C GLU A 130 15.27 -4.85 21.06
N ASN A 131 14.16 -5.58 21.22
CA ASN A 131 13.62 -6.44 20.19
C ASN A 131 13.13 -5.64 18.98
N GLY A 132 12.39 -4.54 19.19
CA GLY A 132 11.96 -3.66 18.11
C GLY A 132 13.14 -3.07 17.36
N SER A 133 14.15 -2.61 18.09
CA SER A 133 15.41 -2.07 17.57
C SER A 133 16.15 -3.10 16.72
N LYS A 134 16.24 -4.35 17.20
CA LYS A 134 16.87 -5.44 16.44
C LYS A 134 16.16 -5.75 15.12
N TRP A 135 14.82 -5.74 15.09
CA TRP A 135 14.07 -5.96 13.84
C TRP A 135 14.23 -4.81 12.84
N VAL A 136 14.31 -3.57 13.33
CA VAL A 136 14.63 -2.41 12.48
C VAL A 136 16.05 -2.57 11.89
N GLY A 137 17.04 -2.89 12.73
CA GLY A 137 18.41 -3.17 12.29
C GLY A 137 18.48 -4.31 11.28
N THR A 138 17.72 -5.39 11.51
CA THR A 138 17.59 -6.53 10.59
C THR A 138 17.13 -6.09 9.21
N GLY A 139 16.09 -5.25 9.13
CA GLY A 139 15.60 -4.71 7.87
C GLY A 139 16.65 -3.87 7.15
N LEU A 140 17.39 -3.05 7.90
CA LEU A 140 18.45 -2.20 7.36
C LEU A 140 19.64 -3.01 6.82
N TYR A 141 20.15 -3.99 7.58
CA TYR A 141 21.21 -4.88 7.12
C TYR A 141 20.77 -5.72 5.92
N THR A 142 19.55 -6.25 5.93
CA THR A 142 18.96 -6.98 4.79
C THR A 142 18.97 -6.11 3.54
N PHE A 143 18.52 -4.86 3.65
CA PHE A 143 18.53 -3.90 2.55
C PHE A 143 19.94 -3.66 2.02
N TYR A 144 20.92 -3.39 2.89
CA TYR A 144 22.30 -3.16 2.45
C TYR A 144 22.95 -4.38 1.82
N PHE A 145 22.71 -5.59 2.33
CA PHE A 145 23.18 -6.82 1.70
C PHE A 145 22.58 -7.02 0.32
N LEU A 146 21.26 -6.86 0.17
CA LEU A 146 20.61 -6.98 -1.14
C LEU A 146 21.10 -5.90 -2.11
N ALA A 147 21.30 -4.67 -1.64
CA ALA A 147 21.83 -3.58 -2.45
C ALA A 147 23.24 -3.90 -2.95
N ALA A 148 24.14 -4.35 -2.06
CA ALA A 148 25.49 -4.75 -2.43
C ALA A 148 25.51 -5.91 -3.43
N ILE A 149 24.67 -6.94 -3.21
CA ILE A 149 24.52 -8.08 -4.13
C ILE A 149 24.02 -7.60 -5.49
N ALA A 150 22.99 -6.74 -5.53
CA ALA A 150 22.43 -6.22 -6.77
C ALA A 150 23.46 -5.43 -7.57
N VAL A 151 24.18 -4.52 -6.91
CA VAL A 151 25.26 -3.74 -7.53
C VAL A 151 26.34 -4.66 -8.08
N GLY A 152 26.82 -5.63 -7.28
CA GLY A 152 27.82 -6.61 -7.72
C GLY A 152 27.38 -7.42 -8.94
N LEU A 153 26.13 -7.91 -8.95
CA LEU A 153 25.57 -8.64 -10.09
C LEU A 153 25.44 -7.77 -11.34
N MET A 154 25.06 -6.50 -11.20
CA MET A 154 24.99 -5.55 -12.32
C MET A 154 26.37 -5.29 -12.92
N PHE A 155 27.40 -5.08 -12.09
CA PHE A 155 28.77 -4.93 -12.55
C PHE A 155 29.27 -6.17 -13.29
N LEU A 156 29.10 -7.36 -12.72
CA LEU A 156 29.52 -8.63 -13.34
C LEU A 156 28.78 -8.87 -14.67
N SER A 157 27.48 -8.61 -14.70
CA SER A 157 26.68 -8.73 -15.93
C SER A 157 27.12 -7.71 -16.99
N GLY A 158 27.48 -6.49 -16.59
CA GLY A 158 28.01 -5.46 -17.47
C GLY A 158 29.33 -5.87 -18.11
N ILE A 159 30.30 -6.31 -17.29
CA ILE A 159 31.62 -6.77 -17.76
C ILE A 159 31.48 -7.95 -18.72
N LYS A 160 30.67 -8.96 -18.35
CA LYS A 160 30.46 -10.16 -19.18
C LYS A 160 29.89 -9.83 -20.56
N LYS A 161 29.10 -8.75 -20.67
CA LYS A 161 28.53 -8.26 -21.92
C LYS A 161 29.52 -7.47 -22.78
N LEU A 162 30.60 -6.95 -22.20
CA LEU A 162 31.66 -6.24 -22.92
C LEU A 162 32.75 -7.19 -23.45
N ILE A 163 32.97 -8.31 -22.77
CA ILE A 163 33.97 -9.32 -23.15
C ILE A 163 33.44 -10.24 -24.27
N LYS A 164 32.13 -10.39 -24.40
CA LYS A 164 31.48 -11.20 -25.44
C LYS A 164 31.02 -10.31 -26.60
#